data_AF-T1AN16-F1
#
_entry.id   AF-T1AN16-F1
#
_cell.length_a   1.000
_cell.length_b   1.000
_cell.length_c   1.000
_cell.angle_alpha   90.00
_cell.angle_beta   90.00
_cell.angle_gamma   90.00
#
_symmetry.space_group_name_H-M   'P 1'
#
loop_
_entity.id
_entity.type
_entity.pdbx_description
1 polymer ?
#
loop_
_entity_poly.entity_id
_entity_poly.type
_entity_poly.pdbx_seq_one_letter_code
_entity_poly.pdbx_strand_id
1 'polypeptide(L)'
;DAAQRVAVRLEPLPAVLDPEAAMADGAPLVLGAGGPGPAEAGVHGAVTADGDEPRPRNCAAATRIRAGDDVAGVLAAAAAVVRGRYHVPAAHQGFLEPHTVMAEIDPDGTCTVWTPTQGSFLSRRITAEMLGWPETRIRVVPMPVGGGFGGKILLLEPLIALLAAAVGRPVRLTLTRTEEFLL
;
A
#
# COMPACT_ATOMS: atom_id res chain seq x y z
N ASP A 1 -4.12 25.11 -10.72
CA ASP A 1 -5.25 26.06 -10.66
C ASP A 1 -6.43 25.58 -9.81
N ALA A 2 -7.22 24.58 -10.22
CA ALA A 2 -8.41 24.16 -9.46
C ALA A 2 -8.09 23.61 -8.06
N ALA A 3 -7.09 22.72 -7.94
CA ALA A 3 -6.67 22.16 -6.65
C ALA A 3 -6.22 23.23 -5.64
N GLN A 4 -5.58 24.30 -6.11
CA GLN A 4 -5.11 25.42 -5.27
C GLN A 4 -6.27 26.27 -4.72
N ARG A 5 -7.49 26.10 -5.22
CA ARG A 5 -8.69 26.78 -4.69
C ARG A 5 -9.32 26.03 -3.51
N VAL A 6 -8.88 24.80 -3.24
CA VAL A 6 -9.38 24.02 -2.11
C VAL A 6 -8.63 24.45 -0.85
N ALA A 7 -9.35 25.11 0.06
CA ALA A 7 -8.82 25.46 1.37
C ALA A 7 -9.09 24.30 2.34
N VAL A 8 -8.03 23.76 2.95
CA VAL A 8 -8.12 22.74 3.98
C VAL A 8 -7.59 23.31 5.29
N ARG A 9 -8.39 23.21 6.35
CA ARG A 9 -7.94 23.54 7.71
C ARG A 9 -7.53 22.26 8.41
N LEU A 10 -6.27 22.20 8.82
CA LEU A 10 -5.70 21.07 9.53
C LEU A 10 -5.36 21.47 10.96
N GLU A 11 -5.49 20.53 11.89
CA GLU A 11 -4.92 20.62 13.23
C GLU A 11 -3.68 19.71 13.26
N PRO A 12 -2.46 20.27 13.28
CA PRO A 12 -1.25 19.45 13.26
C PRO A 12 -1.12 18.63 14.54
N LEU A 13 -0.91 17.32 14.38
CA LEU A 13 -0.53 16.43 15.48
C LEU A 13 0.99 16.15 15.41
N PRO A 14 1.63 15.82 16.55
CA PRO A 14 3.04 15.44 16.55
C PRO A 14 3.27 14.22 15.65
N ALA A 15 4.23 14.33 14.72
CA ALA A 15 4.63 13.20 13.88
C ALA A 15 5.63 12.31 14.63
N VAL A 16 5.48 10.98 14.48
CA VAL A 16 6.45 9.99 14.97
C VAL A 16 6.96 9.21 13.77
N LEU A 17 8.25 9.38 13.44
CA LEU A 17 8.88 8.81 12.26
C LEU A 17 9.81 7.63 12.57
N ASP A 18 10.02 7.35 13.85
CA ASP A 18 10.78 6.19 14.31
C ASP A 18 9.81 5.07 14.75
N PRO A 19 9.94 3.84 14.20
CA PRO A 19 9.03 2.74 14.52
C PRO A 19 9.02 2.34 16.01
N GLU A 20 10.15 2.41 16.71
CA GLU A 20 10.22 2.05 18.14
C GLU A 20 9.51 3.12 19.00
N ALA A 21 9.76 4.40 18.70
CA ALA A 21 9.06 5.51 19.34
C ALA A 21 7.54 5.48 19.06
N ALA A 22 7.12 5.03 17.88
CA ALA A 22 5.70 4.91 17.54
C ALA A 22 4.97 3.87 18.41
N MET A 23 5.68 2.83 18.88
CA MET A 23 5.10 1.79 19.74
C MET A 23 5.02 2.19 21.22
N ALA A 24 5.67 3.29 21.62
CA ALA A 24 5.72 3.71 23.02
C ALA A 24 4.35 4.13 23.57
N ASP A 25 4.18 3.96 24.88
CA ASP A 25 3.03 4.51 25.60
C ASP A 25 3.00 6.04 25.44
N GLY A 26 1.82 6.59 25.16
CA GLY A 26 1.64 8.02 24.93
C GLY A 26 1.98 8.52 23.52
N ALA A 27 2.53 7.67 22.63
CA ALA A 27 2.68 8.04 21.22
C ALA A 27 1.31 8.33 20.58
N PRO A 28 1.20 9.34 19.69
CA PRO A 28 -0.01 9.60 18.91
C PRO A 28 -0.51 8.30 18.23
N LEU A 29 -1.79 7.99 18.39
CA LEU A 29 -2.36 6.79 17.80
C LEU A 29 -2.67 7.05 16.32
N VAL A 30 -1.98 6.34 15.43
CA VAL A 30 -2.22 6.39 13.98
C VAL A 30 -3.02 5.17 13.54
N LEU A 31 -2.66 3.98 14.03
CA LEU A 31 -3.39 2.75 13.75
C LEU A 31 -4.44 2.48 14.83
N GLY A 32 -5.70 2.81 14.52
CA GLY A 32 -6.84 2.49 15.39
C GLY A 32 -7.17 0.99 15.45
N ALA A 33 -8.26 0.63 16.14
CA ALA A 33 -8.72 -0.75 16.30
C ALA A 33 -9.08 -1.48 14.97
N GLY A 34 -9.19 -0.74 13.86
CA GLY A 34 -9.40 -1.26 12.50
C GLY A 34 -8.33 -0.84 11.50
N GLY A 35 -7.09 -0.59 11.95
CA GLY A 35 -5.97 -0.31 11.05
C GLY A 35 -5.70 -1.46 10.06
N PRO A 36 -4.97 -1.20 8.96
CA PRO A 36 -4.68 -2.19 7.92
C PRO A 36 -4.19 -3.51 8.52
N GLY A 37 -4.91 -4.58 8.17
CA GLY A 37 -4.64 -5.92 8.67
C GLY A 37 -3.47 -6.59 7.93
N PRO A 38 -3.03 -7.77 8.40
CA PRO A 38 -1.93 -8.53 7.80
C PRO A 38 -2.10 -8.73 6.28
N ALA A 39 -3.33 -8.83 5.78
CA ALA A 39 -3.64 -9.02 4.37
C ALA A 39 -3.07 -7.95 3.42
N GLU A 40 -2.97 -6.68 3.86
CA GLU A 40 -2.37 -5.61 3.04
C GLU A 40 -0.84 -5.77 2.92
N ALA A 41 -0.18 -6.22 3.99
CA ALA A 41 1.26 -6.50 3.98
C ALA A 41 1.61 -7.72 3.10
N GLY A 42 0.68 -8.67 2.96
CA GLY A 42 0.85 -9.89 2.15
C GLY A 42 0.87 -9.67 0.64
N VAL A 43 0.39 -8.51 0.16
CA VAL A 43 0.31 -8.18 -1.28
C VAL A 43 1.69 -8.18 -1.96
N HIS A 44 2.76 -7.94 -1.19
CA HIS A 44 4.15 -7.95 -1.67
C HIS A 44 4.92 -9.22 -1.29
N GLY A 45 4.23 -10.32 -0.97
CA GLY A 45 4.88 -11.60 -0.66
C GLY A 45 5.53 -11.65 0.72
N ALA A 46 5.18 -10.73 1.62
CA ALA A 46 5.57 -10.84 3.02
C ALA A 46 4.92 -12.09 3.62
N VAL A 47 5.67 -12.82 4.45
CA VAL A 47 5.12 -13.94 5.23
C VAL A 47 4.16 -13.36 6.26
N THR A 48 2.88 -13.31 5.91
CA THR A 48 1.81 -12.98 6.83
C THR A 48 1.32 -14.30 7.41
N ALA A 49 1.96 -14.75 8.48
CA ALA A 49 1.30 -15.72 9.34
C ALA A 49 0.36 -14.93 10.26
N ASP A 50 -0.88 -15.38 10.38
CA ASP A 50 -1.75 -15.01 11.49
C ASP A 50 -1.08 -15.53 12.77
N GLY A 51 -0.19 -14.72 13.32
CA GLY A 51 0.39 -14.97 14.63
C GLY A 51 -0.56 -14.43 15.68
N ASP A 52 -0.89 -15.23 16.69
CA ASP A 52 -1.59 -14.79 17.91
C ASP A 52 -0.70 -13.91 18.82
N GLU A 53 0.34 -13.27 18.27
CA GLU A 53 1.22 -12.42 19.05
C GLU A 53 0.51 -11.09 19.37
N PRO A 54 0.58 -10.63 20.64
CA PRO A 54 0.01 -9.34 21.02
C PRO A 54 0.56 -8.23 20.13
N ARG A 55 -0.31 -7.50 19.44
CA ARG A 55 0.06 -6.40 18.56
C ARG A 55 0.30 -5.13 19.38
N PRO A 56 1.52 -4.58 19.42
CA PRO A 56 1.78 -3.31 20.09
C PRO A 56 1.02 -2.15 19.45
N ARG A 57 0.94 -1.00 20.14
CA ARG A 57 0.37 0.22 19.56
C ARG A 57 1.14 0.62 18.30
N ASN A 58 0.44 1.19 17.31
CA ASN A 58 1.02 1.60 16.04
C ASN A 58 1.82 0.51 15.30
N CYS A 59 1.57 -0.77 15.61
CA CYS A 59 2.09 -1.90 14.87
C CYS A 59 1.00 -2.46 13.93
N ALA A 60 1.28 -2.55 12.63
CA ALA A 60 0.32 -3.07 11.66
C ALA A 60 0.18 -4.60 11.75
N ALA A 61 1.28 -5.31 11.97
CA ALA A 61 1.32 -6.76 12.13
C ALA A 61 2.46 -7.20 13.04
N ALA A 62 2.21 -8.22 13.86
CA ALA A 62 3.23 -8.89 14.67
C ALA A 62 3.27 -10.37 14.29
N THR A 63 4.43 -10.85 13.85
CA THR A 63 4.61 -12.25 13.41
C THR A 63 5.85 -12.84 14.05
N ARG A 64 5.72 -14.05 14.59
CA ARG A 64 6.84 -14.82 15.10
C ARG A 64 7.10 -16.03 14.23
N ILE A 65 8.22 -16.03 13.53
CA ILE A 65 8.67 -17.15 12.71
C ILE A 65 9.65 -17.99 13.55
N ARG A 66 9.42 -19.31 13.61
CA ARG A 66 10.32 -20.27 14.24
C ARG A 66 10.77 -21.28 13.19
N ALA A 67 12.05 -21.57 13.16
CA ALA A 67 12.63 -22.62 12.33
C ALA A 67 13.64 -23.41 13.16
N GLY A 68 13.46 -24.72 13.25
CA GLY A 68 14.22 -25.61 14.14
C GLY A 68 13.70 -25.66 15.57
N ASP A 69 14.01 -26.76 16.26
CA ASP A 69 13.42 -27.10 17.56
C ASP A 69 14.24 -26.63 18.76
N ASP A 70 15.57 -26.52 18.63
CA ASP A 70 16.49 -26.14 19.71
C ASP A 70 17.51 -25.08 19.29
N VAL A 71 17.02 -23.90 18.91
CA VAL A 71 17.89 -22.76 18.54
C VAL A 71 18.83 -22.36 19.68
N ALA A 72 18.37 -22.45 20.94
CA ALA A 72 19.15 -22.06 22.10
C ALA A 72 20.34 -23.01 22.34
N GLY A 73 20.12 -24.32 22.27
CA GLY A 73 21.18 -25.32 22.40
C GLY A 73 22.19 -25.23 21.26
N VAL A 74 21.72 -25.01 20.02
CA VAL A 74 22.61 -24.79 18.86
C VAL A 74 23.52 -23.58 19.06
N LEU A 75 22.97 -22.45 19.52
CA LEU A 75 23.77 -21.24 19.79
C LEU A 75 24.75 -21.45 20.95
N ALA A 76 24.36 -22.20 21.99
CA ALA A 76 25.24 -22.49 23.14
C ALA A 76 26.40 -23.42 22.79
N ALA A 77 26.19 -24.37 21.87
CA ALA A 77 27.20 -25.31 21.42
C ALA A 77 28.11 -24.76 20.30
N ALA A 78 27.81 -23.59 19.75
CA ALA A 78 28.56 -23.02 18.64
C ALA A 78 29.97 -22.60 19.07
N ALA A 79 30.97 -22.87 18.22
CA ALA A 79 32.35 -22.44 18.45
C ALA A 79 32.50 -20.91 18.51
N ALA A 80 31.60 -20.16 17.87
CA ALA A 80 31.49 -18.70 17.95
C ALA A 80 30.07 -18.24 17.64
N VAL A 81 29.65 -17.15 18.28
CA VAL A 81 28.36 -16.47 18.01
C VAL A 81 28.63 -14.99 17.78
N VAL A 82 28.10 -14.45 16.68
CA VAL A 82 28.16 -13.01 16.37
C VAL A 82 26.76 -12.43 16.41
N ARG A 83 26.61 -11.29 17.09
CA ARG A 83 25.35 -10.54 17.17
C ARG A 83 25.56 -9.13 16.63
N GLY A 84 24.64 -8.68 15.78
CA GLY A 84 24.64 -7.34 15.21
C GLY A 84 23.22 -6.80 15.06
N ARG A 85 23.08 -5.47 15.10
CA ARG A 85 21.87 -4.76 14.71
C ARG A 85 22.13 -4.12 13.35
N TYR A 86 21.29 -4.43 12.37
CA TYR A 86 21.39 -3.91 11.01
C TYR A 86 20.14 -3.11 10.71
N HIS A 87 20.30 -2.01 9.98
CA HIS A 87 19.20 -1.17 9.52
C HIS A 87 19.29 -1.01 8.01
N VAL A 88 18.19 -1.28 7.33
CA VAL A 88 18.05 -1.08 5.88
C VAL A 88 17.10 0.10 5.69
N PRO A 89 17.55 1.20 5.06
CA PRO A 89 16.70 2.36 4.86
C PRO A 89 15.56 2.04 3.87
N ALA A 90 14.45 2.76 4.00
CA ALA A 90 13.41 2.74 2.98
C ALA A 90 13.98 3.21 1.64
N ALA A 91 13.55 2.56 0.56
CA ALA A 91 13.93 2.91 -0.80
C ALA A 91 12.70 2.83 -1.70
N HIS A 92 12.57 3.80 -2.60
CA HIS A 92 11.57 3.78 -3.65
C HIS A 92 12.12 3.05 -4.88
N GLN A 93 11.25 2.35 -5.62
CA GLN A 93 11.59 1.50 -6.75
C GLN A 93 12.20 2.27 -7.94
N GLY A 94 11.91 3.57 -8.06
CA GLY A 94 12.59 4.47 -8.98
C GLY A 94 12.30 4.23 -10.47
N PHE A 95 11.18 3.60 -10.81
CA PHE A 95 10.78 3.39 -12.21
C PHE A 95 10.58 4.71 -12.98
N LEU A 96 10.95 4.71 -14.27
CA LEU A 96 11.06 5.93 -15.09
C LEU A 96 9.72 6.55 -15.49
N GLU A 97 8.68 5.74 -15.61
CA GLU A 97 7.32 6.22 -15.86
C GLU A 97 6.60 6.43 -14.51
N PRO A 98 6.14 7.63 -14.16
CA PRO A 98 5.26 7.83 -12.99
C PRO A 98 3.93 7.07 -13.11
N HIS A 99 3.19 6.93 -12.02
CA HIS A 99 1.84 6.40 -12.06
C HIS A 99 0.93 7.27 -12.93
N THR A 100 0.17 6.61 -13.80
CA THR A 100 -0.84 7.23 -14.63
C THR A 100 -2.04 6.31 -14.73
N VAL A 101 -3.25 6.85 -14.56
CA VAL A 101 -4.48 6.07 -14.66
C VAL A 101 -5.50 6.87 -15.44
N MET A 102 -6.25 6.19 -16.30
CA MET A 102 -7.44 6.73 -16.94
C MET A 102 -8.63 5.83 -16.63
N ALA A 103 -9.79 6.42 -16.32
CA ALA A 103 -11.03 5.68 -16.18
C ALA A 103 -12.16 6.35 -16.97
N GLU A 104 -13.07 5.53 -17.47
CA GLU A 104 -14.26 5.94 -18.20
C GLU A 104 -15.44 5.04 -17.79
N ILE A 105 -16.64 5.62 -17.74
CA ILE A 105 -17.88 4.86 -17.61
C ILE A 105 -18.48 4.73 -19.01
N ASP A 106 -18.48 3.50 -19.53
CA ASP A 106 -19.06 3.14 -20.81
C ASP A 106 -20.60 3.34 -20.79
N PRO A 107 -21.27 3.50 -21.94
CA PRO A 107 -22.72 3.69 -22.01
C PRO A 107 -23.56 2.58 -21.37
N ASP A 108 -23.02 1.36 -21.27
CA ASP A 108 -23.65 0.20 -20.62
C ASP A 108 -23.44 0.18 -19.08
N GLY A 109 -22.72 1.17 -18.54
CA GLY A 109 -22.42 1.30 -17.12
C GLY A 109 -21.14 0.60 -16.67
N THR A 110 -20.40 -0.05 -17.57
CA THR A 110 -19.09 -0.64 -17.30
C THR A 110 -18.05 0.45 -17.02
N CYS A 111 -17.26 0.30 -15.96
CA CYS A 111 -16.13 1.16 -15.69
C CYS A 111 -14.87 0.54 -16.29
N THR A 112 -14.32 1.17 -17.33
CA THR A 112 -13.04 0.76 -17.92
C THR A 112 -11.90 1.59 -17.33
N VAL A 113 -10.86 0.93 -16.84
CA VAL A 113 -9.67 1.54 -16.23
C VAL A 113 -8.43 1.12 -17.02
N TRP A 114 -7.70 2.09 -17.58
CA TRP A 114 -6.39 1.88 -18.22
C TRP A 114 -5.29 2.31 -17.26
N THR A 115 -4.39 1.38 -16.92
CA THR A 115 -3.32 1.61 -15.94
C THR A 115 -2.09 0.75 -16.27
N PRO A 116 -0.85 1.27 -16.13
CA PRO A 116 0.36 0.46 -16.19
C PRO A 116 0.53 -0.30 -14.85
N THR A 117 -0.06 -1.49 -14.77
CA THR A 117 -0.09 -2.32 -13.54
C THR A 117 0.54 -3.71 -13.75
N GLN A 118 1.16 -4.23 -12.70
CA GLN A 118 1.63 -5.61 -12.57
C GLN A 118 0.57 -6.55 -11.96
N GLY A 119 -0.59 -6.02 -11.54
CA GLY A 119 -1.60 -6.77 -10.76
C GLY A 119 -3.04 -6.49 -11.17
N SER A 120 -3.37 -6.58 -12.47
CA SER A 120 -4.67 -6.18 -13.02
C SER A 120 -5.90 -6.81 -12.34
N PHE A 121 -5.84 -8.10 -11.98
CA PHE A 121 -6.94 -8.76 -11.26
C PHE A 121 -7.12 -8.21 -9.85
N LEU A 122 -6.00 -7.93 -9.15
CA LEU A 122 -6.04 -7.33 -7.83
C LEU A 122 -6.57 -5.89 -7.92
N SER A 123 -6.09 -5.10 -8.89
CA SER A 123 -6.59 -3.75 -9.11
C SER A 123 -8.09 -3.74 -9.36
N ARG A 124 -8.60 -4.67 -10.18
CA ARG A 124 -10.04 -4.83 -10.45
C ARG A 124 -10.82 -5.14 -9.17
N ARG A 125 -10.37 -6.15 -8.42
CA ARG A 125 -11.03 -6.60 -7.18
C ARG A 125 -11.08 -5.50 -6.12
N ILE A 126 -9.94 -4.87 -5.82
CA ILE A 126 -9.89 -3.81 -4.80
C ILE A 126 -10.66 -2.57 -5.25
N THR A 127 -10.60 -2.21 -6.54
CA THR A 127 -11.43 -1.10 -7.05
C THR A 127 -12.92 -1.40 -6.86
N ALA A 128 -13.36 -2.64 -7.11
CA ALA A 128 -14.74 -3.05 -6.88
C ALA A 128 -15.13 -2.96 -5.41
N GLU A 129 -14.29 -3.50 -4.52
CA GLU A 129 -14.49 -3.49 -3.07
C GLU A 129 -14.57 -2.05 -2.52
N MET A 130 -13.63 -1.17 -2.88
CA MET A 130 -13.60 0.22 -2.40
C MET A 130 -14.79 1.06 -2.88
N LEU A 131 -15.31 0.77 -4.09
CA LEU A 131 -16.45 1.51 -4.66
C LEU A 131 -17.80 0.87 -4.34
N GLY A 132 -17.82 -0.31 -3.71
CA GLY A 132 -19.04 -1.07 -3.45
C GLY A 132 -19.76 -1.50 -4.74
N TRP A 133 -19.00 -1.76 -5.81
CA TRP A 133 -19.55 -2.17 -7.11
C TRP A 133 -19.35 -3.68 -7.34
N PRO A 134 -20.19 -4.33 -8.17
CA PRO A 134 -19.89 -5.67 -8.65
C PRO A 134 -18.56 -5.69 -9.40
N GLU A 135 -17.70 -6.67 -9.15
CA GLU A 135 -16.41 -6.78 -9.86
C GLU A 135 -16.59 -6.89 -11.38
N THR A 136 -17.70 -7.49 -11.83
CA THR A 136 -18.09 -7.59 -13.24
C THR A 136 -18.37 -6.23 -13.90
N ARG A 137 -18.62 -5.19 -13.12
CA ARG A 137 -18.79 -3.82 -13.62
C ARG A 137 -17.45 -3.15 -13.96
N ILE A 138 -16.31 -3.69 -13.54
CA ILE A 138 -15.00 -3.07 -13.71
C ILE A 138 -14.15 -3.86 -14.69
N ARG A 139 -13.65 -3.19 -15.71
CA ARG A 139 -12.69 -3.72 -16.69
C ARG A 139 -11.36 -3.01 -16.52
N VAL A 140 -10.35 -3.71 -16.02
CA VAL A 140 -8.96 -3.20 -15.99
C VAL A 140 -8.24 -3.64 -17.25
N VAL A 141 -7.74 -2.66 -18.02
CA VAL A 141 -6.91 -2.83 -19.20
C VAL A 141 -5.47 -2.52 -18.82
N PRO A 142 -4.59 -3.53 -18.68
CA PRO A 142 -3.19 -3.28 -18.37
C PRO A 142 -2.48 -2.64 -19.56
N MET A 143 -1.82 -1.52 -19.31
CA MET A 143 -1.03 -0.78 -20.31
C MET A 143 0.44 -1.18 -20.25
N PRO A 144 1.26 -0.91 -21.30
CA PRO A 144 2.71 -1.06 -21.22
C PRO A 144 3.27 -0.36 -20.00
N VAL A 145 4.16 -1.03 -19.26
CA VAL A 145 4.66 -0.55 -17.96
C VAL A 145 6.10 -0.04 -18.11
N GLY A 146 6.33 1.25 -17.88
CA GLY A 146 7.66 1.89 -17.95
C GLY A 146 8.53 1.66 -16.71
N GLY A 147 8.60 0.39 -16.27
CA GLY A 147 9.19 -0.05 -15.01
C GLY A 147 8.18 -0.11 -13.87
N GLY A 148 8.28 -1.13 -13.03
CA GLY A 148 7.40 -1.33 -11.89
C GLY A 148 8.15 -1.84 -10.66
N PHE A 149 8.99 -2.85 -10.81
CA PHE A 149 9.86 -3.40 -9.76
C PHE A 149 9.14 -3.69 -8.44
N GLY A 150 7.86 -4.07 -8.53
CA GLY A 150 6.99 -4.37 -7.38
C GLY A 150 6.18 -3.17 -6.86
N GLY A 151 6.45 -1.95 -7.33
CA GLY A 151 5.75 -0.72 -6.90
C GLY A 151 4.51 -0.35 -7.73
N LYS A 152 4.25 -1.03 -8.85
CA LYS A 152 3.09 -0.76 -9.71
C LYS A 152 2.08 -1.91 -9.67
N ILE A 153 1.32 -2.03 -8.60
CA ILE A 153 0.27 -3.05 -8.47
C ILE A 153 -1.11 -2.40 -8.39
N LEU A 154 -1.28 -1.43 -7.49
CA LEU A 154 -2.52 -0.68 -7.29
C LEU A 154 -2.17 0.60 -6.51
N LEU A 155 -2.70 1.75 -6.94
CA LEU A 155 -2.54 2.99 -6.17
C LEU A 155 -3.71 3.97 -6.41
N LEU A 156 -3.96 4.33 -7.67
CA LEU A 156 -4.87 5.43 -8.03
C LEU A 156 -6.18 4.95 -8.66
N GLU A 157 -6.24 3.69 -9.07
CA GLU A 157 -7.36 3.11 -9.82
C GLU A 157 -8.73 3.34 -9.16
N PRO A 158 -8.92 3.09 -7.85
CA PRO A 158 -10.21 3.32 -7.20
C PRO A 158 -10.62 4.79 -7.20
N LEU A 159 -9.67 5.71 -6.95
CA LEU A 159 -9.94 7.15 -6.95
C LEU A 159 -10.33 7.63 -8.35
N ILE A 160 -9.61 7.23 -9.39
CA ILE A 160 -9.88 7.69 -10.75
C ILE A 160 -11.19 7.10 -11.29
N ALA A 161 -11.50 5.85 -10.96
CA ALA A 161 -12.81 5.25 -11.26
C ALA A 161 -13.96 5.99 -10.56
N LEU A 162 -13.80 6.34 -9.27
CA LEU A 162 -14.79 7.14 -8.53
C LEU A 162 -15.01 8.51 -9.19
N LEU A 163 -13.93 9.21 -9.53
CA LEU A 163 -14.00 10.54 -10.14
C LEU A 163 -14.67 10.47 -11.52
N ALA A 164 -14.33 9.47 -12.36
CA ALA A 164 -14.96 9.27 -13.66
C ALA A 164 -16.48 9.05 -13.54
N ALA A 165 -16.92 8.25 -12.55
CA ALA A 165 -18.33 8.07 -12.26
C ALA A 165 -19.01 9.34 -11.74
N ALA A 166 -18.34 10.10 -10.87
CA ALA A 166 -18.89 11.33 -10.30
C ALA A 166 -19.11 12.42 -11.35
N VAL A 167 -18.21 12.52 -12.35
CA VAL A 167 -18.29 13.56 -13.39
C VAL A 167 -18.97 13.08 -14.68
N GLY A 168 -19.19 11.77 -14.84
CA GLY A 168 -19.81 11.17 -16.03
C GLY A 168 -18.99 11.35 -17.31
N ARG A 169 -17.66 11.46 -17.19
CA ARG A 169 -16.73 11.69 -18.31
C ARG A 169 -15.42 10.95 -18.07
N PRO A 170 -14.63 10.66 -19.12
CA PRO A 170 -13.29 10.12 -18.96
C PRO A 170 -12.42 11.02 -18.07
N VAL A 171 -11.75 10.44 -17.09
CA VAL A 171 -10.81 11.12 -16.18
C VAL A 171 -9.46 10.45 -16.30
N ARG A 172 -8.41 11.27 -16.44
CA ARG A 172 -7.02 10.83 -16.41
C ARG A 172 -6.24 11.60 -15.36
N LEU A 173 -5.43 10.89 -14.58
CA LEU A 173 -4.43 11.47 -13.70
C LEU A 173 -3.06 10.88 -14.05
N THR A 174 -2.06 11.74 -14.16
CA THR A 174 -0.66 11.38 -14.28
C THR A 174 0.10 12.12 -13.20
N LEU A 175 0.82 11.39 -12.35
CA LEU A 175 1.63 12.00 -11.32
C LEU A 175 2.85 12.67 -11.92
N THR A 176 3.30 13.75 -11.29
CA THR A 176 4.65 14.25 -11.45
C THR A 176 5.65 13.31 -10.78
N ARG A 177 6.93 13.45 -11.14
CA ARG A 177 8.00 12.70 -10.49
C ARG A 177 8.08 12.96 -8.97
N THR A 178 7.75 14.18 -8.53
CA THR A 178 7.79 14.51 -7.09
C THR A 178 6.62 13.84 -6.37
N GLU A 179 5.41 13.89 -6.93
CA GLU A 179 4.25 13.19 -6.35
C GLU A 179 4.48 11.68 -6.28
N GLU A 180 5.13 11.09 -7.28
CA GLU A 180 5.50 9.66 -7.29
C GLU A 180 6.37 9.26 -6.08
N PHE A 181 7.30 10.11 -5.66
CA PHE A 181 8.16 9.80 -4.51
C PHE A 181 7.51 10.11 -3.15
N LEU A 182 6.39 10.84 -3.14
CA LEU A 182 5.71 11.26 -1.92
C LEU A 182 4.53 10.35 -1.55
N LEU A 183 4.03 9.57 -2.50
CA LEU A 183 3.00 8.54 -2.30
C LEU A 183 3.65 7.18 -2.00
#